data_AF-A0A1N6GEX4-F1
#
_entry.id   AF-A0A1N6GEX4-F1
#
_cell.length_a   1.000
_cell.length_b   1.000
_cell.length_c   1.000
_cell.angle_alpha   90.00
_cell.angle_beta   90.00
_cell.angle_gamma   90.00
#
_symmetry.space_group_name_H-M   'P 1'
#
loop_
_entity.id
_entity.type
_entity.pdbx_description
1 polymer ?
#
loop_
_entity_poly.entity_id
_entity_poly.type
_entity_poly.pdbx_seq_one_letter_code
_entity_poly.pdbx_strand_id
1 'polypeptide(L)'
;MRKIVFKFWIINVLISFVLFVAYRIIISETETADENWLGLLLEILKILTSLGFSLIYLGAMVICSLSIFLNLNKNIRNNFYYSLLTFVGLASLFTVYWLIIVIAENFIHNENPLILFSIFCITYVIFSAIEFKIFRKKIKSIQ
;
A
#
# COMPACT_ATOMS: atom_id res chain seq x y z
N MET A 1 -10.61 -9.76 22.12
CA MET A 1 -10.78 -8.70 21.09
C MET A 1 -9.49 -7.93 20.78
N ARG A 2 -8.82 -7.27 21.74
CA ARG A 2 -7.55 -6.54 21.49
C ARG A 2 -6.50 -7.39 20.74
N LYS A 3 -6.24 -8.61 21.23
CA LYS A 3 -5.32 -9.57 20.58
C LYS A 3 -5.69 -9.88 19.12
N ILE A 4 -6.98 -9.92 18.79
CA ILE A 4 -7.46 -10.19 17.43
C ILE A 4 -7.15 -8.99 16.54
N VAL A 5 -7.60 -7.79 16.94
CA VAL A 5 -7.36 -6.56 16.18
C VAL A 5 -5.85 -6.33 15.95
N PHE A 6 -5.03 -6.53 16.99
CA PHE A 6 -3.58 -6.42 16.88
C PHE A 6 -2.97 -7.45 15.93
N LYS A 7 -3.46 -8.70 15.94
CA LYS A 7 -3.02 -9.74 15.01
C LYS A 7 -3.28 -9.35 13.55
N PHE A 8 -4.47 -8.84 13.25
CA PHE A 8 -4.80 -8.37 11.91
C PHE A 8 -3.97 -7.13 11.53
N TRP A 9 -3.80 -6.17 12.43
CA TRP A 9 -2.88 -5.06 12.18
C TRP A 9 -1.45 -5.51 11.80
N ILE A 10 -0.88 -6.50 12.51
CA ILE A 10 0.44 -7.07 12.15
C ILE A 10 0.42 -7.70 10.75
N ILE A 11 -0.62 -8.48 10.42
CA ILE A 11 -0.75 -9.12 9.10
C ILE A 11 -0.79 -8.04 8.01
N ASN A 12 -1.56 -6.98 8.23
CA ASN A 12 -1.67 -5.86 7.30
C ASN A 12 -0.31 -5.16 7.08
N VAL A 13 0.43 -4.88 8.15
CA VAL A 13 1.80 -4.30 8.06
C VAL A 13 2.76 -5.24 7.33
N LEU A 14 2.69 -6.55 7.58
CA LEU A 14 3.52 -7.54 6.87
C LEU A 14 3.19 -7.56 5.38
N ILE A 15 1.91 -7.45 5.00
CA ILE A 15 1.51 -7.35 3.59
C ILE A 15 2.09 -6.07 2.97
N SER A 16 2.02 -4.92 3.63
CA SER A 16 2.63 -3.67 3.16
C SER A 16 4.14 -3.83 2.95
N PHE A 17 4.83 -4.49 3.88
CA PHE A 17 6.26 -4.72 3.79
C PHE A 17 6.63 -5.66 2.64
N VAL A 18 5.90 -6.77 2.47
CA VAL A 18 6.12 -7.71 1.35
C VAL A 18 5.89 -7.02 0.01
N LEU A 19 4.83 -6.23 -0.12
CA LEU A 19 4.55 -5.46 -1.33
C LEU A 19 5.63 -4.42 -1.62
N PHE A 20 6.15 -3.75 -0.58
CA PHE A 20 7.27 -2.83 -0.71
C PHE A 20 8.54 -3.52 -1.23
N VAL A 21 8.91 -4.68 -0.66
CA VAL A 21 10.08 -5.45 -1.12
C VAL A 21 9.89 -5.91 -2.56
N ALA A 22 8.71 -6.44 -2.90
CA ALA A 22 8.41 -6.89 -4.26
C ALA A 22 8.49 -5.73 -5.28
N TYR A 23 7.94 -4.55 -4.94
CA TYR A 23 8.04 -3.36 -5.77
C TYR A 23 9.50 -2.94 -6.01
N ARG A 24 10.35 -2.99 -4.97
CA ARG A 24 11.78 -2.65 -5.09
C ARG A 24 12.54 -3.62 -5.99
N ILE A 25 12.28 -4.92 -5.88
CA ILE A 25 12.93 -5.94 -6.73
C ILE A 25 12.62 -5.66 -8.20
N ILE A 26 11.35 -5.45 -8.54
CA ILE A 26 10.93 -5.22 -9.92
C ILE A 26 11.56 -3.94 -10.49
N ILE A 27 11.66 -2.87 -9.70
CA ILE A 27 12.32 -1.64 -10.16
C ILE A 27 13.83 -1.86 -10.38
N SER A 28 14.51 -2.55 -9.47
CA SER A 28 15.95 -2.80 -9.61
C SER A 28 16.30 -3.61 -10.86
N GLU A 29 15.40 -4.46 -11.35
CA GLU A 29 15.61 -5.23 -12.59
C GLU A 29 15.42 -4.39 -13.87
N THR A 30 14.85 -3.19 -13.75
CA THR A 30 14.57 -2.29 -14.91
C THR A 30 15.61 -1.20 -15.11
N GLU A 31 16.65 -1.15 -14.28
CA GLU A 31 17.73 -0.15 -14.36
C GLU A 31 18.91 -0.73 -15.17
N THR A 32 19.19 -0.13 -16.33
CA THR A 32 20.37 -0.42 -17.16
C THR A 32 21.47 0.58 -16.86
N ALA A 33 22.67 0.10 -16.54
CA ALA A 33 23.82 0.94 -16.23
C ALA A 33 24.36 1.64 -17.48
N ASP A 34 24.44 2.96 -17.46
CA ASP A 34 25.13 3.77 -18.48
C ASP A 34 26.62 3.87 -18.14
N GLU A 35 27.51 3.64 -19.11
CA GLU A 35 28.96 3.60 -18.89
C GLU A 35 29.61 4.98 -18.64
N ASN A 36 28.87 6.09 -18.81
CA ASN A 36 29.41 7.45 -18.75
C ASN A 36 29.21 8.08 -17.35
N TRP A 37 30.14 8.93 -16.88
CA TRP A 37 30.10 9.47 -15.51
C TRP A 37 28.85 10.31 -15.18
N LEU A 38 28.31 11.03 -16.17
CA LEU A 38 27.02 11.73 -16.06
C LEU A 38 25.84 10.76 -15.97
N GLY A 39 25.91 9.65 -16.71
CA GLY A 39 24.93 8.57 -16.65
C GLY A 39 24.88 7.97 -15.25
N LEU A 40 26.04 7.67 -14.67
CA LEU A 40 26.17 7.14 -13.31
C LEU A 40 25.57 8.10 -12.25
N LEU A 41 25.77 9.41 -12.40
CA LEU A 41 25.16 10.40 -11.49
C LEU A 41 23.63 10.49 -11.64
N LEU A 42 23.11 10.45 -12.87
CA LEU A 42 21.67 10.41 -13.13
C LEU A 42 21.03 9.11 -12.62
N GLU A 43 21.74 7.98 -12.74
CA GLU A 43 21.31 6.68 -12.25
C GLU A 43 21.20 6.67 -10.72
N ILE A 44 22.20 7.21 -10.01
CA ILE A 44 22.13 7.38 -8.55
C ILE A 44 20.93 8.24 -8.15
N LEU A 45 20.68 9.36 -8.85
CA LEU A 45 19.53 10.23 -8.57
C LEU A 45 18.18 9.52 -8.84
N LYS A 46 18.10 8.70 -9.89
CA LYS A 46 16.92 7.89 -10.22
C LYS A 46 16.66 6.84 -9.15
N ILE A 47 17.70 6.16 -8.67
CA ILE A 47 17.64 5.21 -7.55
C ILE A 47 17.20 5.92 -6.27
N LEU A 48 17.76 7.09 -5.94
CA LEU A 48 17.39 7.85 -4.75
C LEU A 48 15.91 8.27 -4.79
N THR A 49 15.46 8.73 -5.96
CA THR A 49 14.07 9.15 -6.19
C THR A 49 13.12 7.96 -6.08
N SER A 50 13.47 6.81 -6.69
CA SER A 50 12.68 5.58 -6.59
C SER A 50 12.63 5.04 -5.16
N LEU A 51 13.73 5.19 -4.40
CA LEU A 51 13.80 4.85 -2.98
C LEU A 51 12.87 5.76 -2.16
N GLY A 52 12.92 7.08 -2.41
CA GLY A 52 12.05 8.07 -1.79
C GLY A 52 10.56 7.73 -1.97
N PHE A 53 10.13 7.49 -3.22
CA PHE A 53 8.74 7.09 -3.50
C PHE A 53 8.34 5.77 -2.82
N SER A 54 9.25 4.79 -2.81
CA SER A 54 8.98 3.51 -2.14
C SER A 54 8.82 3.66 -0.61
N LEU A 55 9.59 4.54 0.02
CA LEU A 55 9.47 4.83 1.46
C LEU A 55 8.18 5.59 1.78
N ILE A 56 7.79 6.55 0.93
CA ILE A 56 6.51 7.25 1.07
C ILE A 56 5.35 6.25 0.98
N TYR A 57 5.40 5.29 0.04
CA TYR A 57 4.43 4.22 -0.05
C TYR A 57 4.35 3.40 1.24
N LEU A 58 5.48 2.90 1.74
CA LEU A 58 5.51 2.10 2.96
C LEU A 58 4.95 2.89 4.15
N GLY A 59 5.36 4.15 4.29
CA GLY A 59 4.87 5.05 5.34
C GLY A 59 3.35 5.27 5.24
N ALA A 60 2.84 5.56 4.04
CA ALA A 60 1.41 5.74 3.80
C ALA A 60 0.61 4.46 4.14
N MET A 61 1.11 3.29 3.76
CA MET A 61 0.44 2.01 4.05
C MET A 61 0.44 1.69 5.54
N VAL A 62 1.56 1.93 6.24
CA VAL A 62 1.62 1.78 7.69
C VAL A 62 0.64 2.74 8.37
N ILE A 63 0.56 4.00 7.95
CA ILE A 63 -0.43 4.96 8.47
C ILE A 63 -1.86 4.47 8.20
N CYS A 64 -2.15 3.97 6.99
CA CYS A 64 -3.44 3.38 6.66
C CYS A 64 -3.79 2.19 7.56
N SER A 65 -2.83 1.32 7.86
CA SER A 65 -3.03 0.15 8.71
C SER A 65 -3.50 0.52 10.12
N LEU A 66 -3.10 1.70 10.64
CA LEU A 66 -3.50 2.16 11.98
C LEU A 66 -5.02 2.31 12.11
N SER A 67 -5.73 2.55 11.00
CA SER A 67 -7.19 2.64 11.02
C SER A 67 -7.86 1.33 11.47
N ILE A 68 -7.19 0.18 11.34
CA ILE A 68 -7.67 -1.13 11.83
C ILE A 68 -7.94 -1.10 13.34
N PHE A 69 -7.18 -0.31 14.11
CA PHE A 69 -7.36 -0.18 15.56
C PHE A 69 -8.71 0.43 15.95
N LEU A 70 -9.40 1.13 15.04
CA LEU A 70 -10.76 1.62 15.28
C LEU A 70 -11.74 0.47 15.55
N ASN A 71 -11.46 -0.77 15.12
CA ASN A 71 -12.24 -1.96 15.50
C ASN A 71 -12.13 -2.36 16.98
N LEU A 72 -11.28 -1.69 17.77
CA LEU A 72 -11.32 -1.82 19.22
C LEU A 72 -12.65 -1.28 19.79
N ASN A 73 -13.24 -0.29 19.12
CA ASN A 73 -14.57 0.22 19.45
C ASN A 73 -15.66 -0.78 19.01
N LYS A 74 -16.54 -1.16 19.95
CA LYS A 74 -17.62 -2.13 19.68
C LYS A 74 -18.61 -1.61 18.63
N ASN A 75 -18.88 -0.30 18.59
CA ASN A 75 -19.85 0.29 17.65
C ASN A 75 -19.35 0.20 16.21
N ILE A 76 -18.07 0.49 15.99
CA ILE A 76 -17.41 0.38 14.69
C ILE A 76 -17.32 -1.08 14.27
N ARG A 77 -16.84 -1.94 15.18
CA ARG A 77 -16.64 -3.36 14.91
C ARG A 77 -17.94 -4.09 14.57
N ASN A 78 -19.03 -3.82 15.28
CA ASN A 78 -20.27 -4.55 15.08
C ASN A 78 -20.95 -4.13 13.77
N ASN A 79 -20.79 -2.87 13.36
CA ASN A 79 -21.26 -2.39 12.07
C ASN A 79 -20.37 -2.89 10.92
N PHE A 80 -20.97 -3.50 9.91
CA PHE A 80 -20.24 -4.02 8.76
C PHE A 80 -19.49 -2.94 7.97
N TYR A 81 -20.15 -1.83 7.67
CA TYR A 81 -19.61 -0.77 6.81
C TYR A 81 -18.50 0.01 7.51
N TYR A 82 -18.68 0.36 8.78
CA TYR A 82 -17.62 1.04 9.54
C TYR A 82 -16.41 0.13 9.72
N SER A 83 -16.62 -1.14 10.03
CA SER A 83 -15.51 -2.10 10.11
C SER A 83 -14.82 -2.29 8.75
N LEU A 84 -15.54 -2.30 7.63
CA LEU A 84 -14.92 -2.35 6.30
C LEU A 84 -14.04 -1.12 6.03
N LEU A 85 -14.55 0.08 6.33
CA LEU A 85 -13.84 1.35 6.12
C LEU A 85 -12.50 1.40 6.87
N THR A 86 -12.39 0.74 8.02
CA THR A 86 -11.12 0.67 8.77
C THR A 86 -10.05 -0.24 8.16
N PHE A 87 -10.40 -1.07 7.17
CA PHE A 87 -9.42 -1.89 6.45
C PHE A 87 -9.10 -1.29 5.08
N VAL A 88 -10.11 -0.83 4.35
CA VAL A 88 -9.93 -0.35 2.98
C VAL A 88 -10.09 1.15 2.81
N GLY A 89 -10.77 1.87 3.70
CA GLY A 89 -11.19 3.25 3.46
C GLY A 89 -10.02 4.20 3.18
N LEU A 90 -9.09 4.33 4.13
CA LEU A 90 -7.96 5.24 3.98
C LEU A 90 -7.06 4.82 2.80
N ALA A 91 -6.78 3.52 2.69
CA ALA A 91 -5.98 2.95 1.61
C ALA A 91 -6.58 3.21 0.22
N SER A 92 -7.91 3.11 0.10
CA SER A 92 -8.63 3.38 -1.14
C SER A 92 -8.55 4.86 -1.52
N LEU A 93 -8.71 5.76 -0.54
CA LEU A 93 -8.58 7.20 -0.78
C LEU A 93 -7.19 7.55 -1.30
N PHE A 94 -6.14 7.03 -0.67
CA PHE A 94 -4.77 7.21 -1.16
C PHE A 94 -4.57 6.64 -2.57
N THR A 95 -5.09 5.44 -2.82
CA THR A 95 -4.97 4.79 -4.14
C THR A 95 -5.68 5.59 -5.23
N VAL A 96 -6.88 6.10 -4.96
CA VAL A 96 -7.65 6.92 -5.91
C VAL A 96 -6.95 8.26 -6.16
N TYR A 97 -6.49 8.93 -5.11
CA TYR A 97 -5.72 10.18 -5.25
C TYR A 97 -4.49 9.98 -6.13
N TRP A 98 -3.74 8.91 -5.89
CA TRP A 98 -2.57 8.58 -6.69
C TRP A 98 -2.92 8.27 -8.15
N LEU A 99 -3.95 7.46 -8.40
CA LEU A 99 -4.41 7.15 -9.75
C LEU A 99 -4.76 8.41 -10.55
N ILE A 100 -5.39 9.41 -9.93
CA ILE A 100 -5.70 10.67 -10.59
C ILE A 100 -4.42 11.38 -11.06
N ILE A 101 -3.39 11.42 -10.21
CA ILE A 101 -2.08 12.02 -10.56
C ILE A 101 -1.45 11.26 -11.72
N VAL A 102 -1.39 9.93 -11.64
CA VAL A 102 -0.78 9.09 -12.67
C VAL A 102 -1.50 9.22 -14.01
N ILE A 103 -2.83 9.29 -14.02
CA ILE A 103 -3.60 9.50 -15.25
C ILE A 103 -3.31 10.88 -15.85
N ALA A 104 -3.23 11.92 -15.02
CA ALA A 104 -2.92 13.27 -15.48
C ALA A 104 -1.50 13.35 -16.09
N GLU A 105 -0.50 12.71 -15.48
CA GLU A 105 0.88 12.71 -15.97
C GLU A 105 1.08 11.81 -17.20
N ASN A 106 0.44 10.63 -17.26
CA ASN A 106 0.53 9.75 -18.42
C ASN A 106 -0.09 10.33 -19.69
N PHE A 107 -1.12 11.17 -19.54
CA PHE A 107 -1.65 11.94 -20.66
C PHE A 107 -0.62 12.89 -21.28
N ILE A 108 0.42 13.26 -20.53
CA ILE A 108 1.39 14.28 -20.91
C ILE A 108 2.73 13.63 -21.30
N HIS A 109 3.25 12.65 -20.55
CA HIS A 109 4.66 12.18 -20.69
C HIS A 109 4.87 10.66 -20.89
N ASN A 110 3.82 9.84 -20.96
CA ASN A 110 3.88 8.40 -21.27
C ASN A 110 4.95 7.62 -20.45
N GLU A 111 5.08 7.90 -19.16
CA GLU A 111 6.09 7.28 -18.29
C GLU A 111 5.54 6.05 -17.54
N ASN A 112 6.21 4.91 -17.74
CA ASN A 112 5.82 3.58 -17.25
C ASN A 112 5.94 3.30 -15.72
N PRO A 113 6.88 3.90 -14.94
CA PRO A 113 7.11 3.46 -13.55
C PRO A 113 5.97 3.82 -12.57
N LEU A 114 5.19 4.86 -12.85
CA LEU A 114 4.05 5.27 -12.03
C LEU A 114 2.85 4.32 -12.14
N ILE A 115 2.73 3.62 -13.27
CA ILE A 115 1.71 2.59 -13.51
C ILE A 115 2.00 1.39 -12.61
N LEU A 116 3.26 0.96 -12.53
CA LEU A 116 3.68 -0.14 -11.67
C LEU A 116 3.34 0.15 -10.21
N PHE A 117 3.66 1.35 -9.71
CA PHE A 117 3.29 1.77 -8.36
C PHE A 117 1.78 1.68 -8.10
N SER A 118 0.98 2.11 -9.08
CA SER A 118 -0.49 2.06 -8.98
C SER A 118 -1.02 0.63 -8.85
N ILE A 119 -0.41 -0.34 -9.54
CA ILE A 119 -0.74 -1.77 -9.40
C ILE A 119 -0.49 -2.25 -7.97
N PHE A 120 0.60 -1.83 -7.33
CA PHE A 120 0.91 -2.19 -5.94
C PHE A 120 -0.06 -1.57 -4.94
N CYS A 121 -0.50 -0.33 -5.16
CA CYS A 121 -1.56 0.30 -4.35
C CYS A 121 -2.89 -0.48 -4.44
N ILE A 122 -3.33 -0.81 -5.66
CA ILE A 122 -4.56 -1.58 -5.89
C ILE A 122 -4.45 -2.97 -5.24
N THR A 123 -3.30 -3.63 -5.42
CA THR A 123 -3.02 -4.95 -4.83
C THR A 123 -3.14 -4.91 -3.30
N TYR A 124 -2.60 -3.88 -2.66
CA TYR A 124 -2.74 -3.70 -1.22
C TYR A 124 -4.20 -3.53 -0.76
N VAL A 125 -5.00 -2.75 -1.49
CA VAL A 125 -6.45 -2.58 -1.20
C VAL A 125 -7.18 -3.92 -1.30
N ILE A 126 -6.87 -4.74 -2.31
CA ILE A 126 -7.45 -6.09 -2.47
C ILE A 126 -7.10 -6.97 -1.28
N PHE A 127 -5.83 -7.01 -0.87
CA PHE A 127 -5.42 -7.78 0.30
C PHE A 127 -6.10 -7.29 1.58
N SER A 128 -6.23 -5.99 1.78
CA SER A 128 -6.94 -5.40 2.93
C SER A 128 -8.43 -5.79 2.93
N ALA A 129 -9.06 -5.89 1.76
CA ALA A 129 -10.45 -6.36 1.63
C ALA A 129 -10.60 -7.86 1.96
N ILE A 130 -9.64 -8.70 1.52
CA ILE A 130 -9.59 -10.13 1.86
C ILE A 130 -9.40 -10.29 3.37
N GLU A 131 -8.47 -9.54 3.93
CA GLU A 131 -8.18 -9.52 5.36
C GLU A 131 -9.42 -9.16 6.19
N PHE A 132 -10.16 -8.13 5.78
CA PHE A 132 -11.45 -7.77 6.38
C PHE A 132 -12.44 -8.94 6.36
N LYS A 133 -12.58 -9.66 5.24
CA LYS A 133 -13.48 -10.83 5.15
C LYS A 133 -13.10 -11.90 6.17
N ILE A 134 -11.80 -12.16 6.33
CA ILE A 134 -11.28 -13.14 7.32
C ILE A 134 -11.54 -12.63 8.75
N PHE A 135 -11.31 -11.34 9.01
CA PHE A 135 -11.60 -10.70 10.30
C PHE A 135 -13.08 -10.84 10.69
N ARG A 136 -13.99 -10.59 9.75
CA ARG A 136 -15.44 -10.75 9.98
C ARG A 136 -15.82 -12.19 10.30
N LYS A 137 -15.29 -13.16 9.56
CA LYS A 137 -15.52 -14.59 9.89
C LYS A 137 -15.05 -14.91 11.30
N LYS A 138 -13.87 -14.40 11.70
CA LYS A 138 -13.32 -14.64 13.03
C LYS A 138 -14.15 -14.01 14.14
N ILE A 139 -14.66 -12.78 13.96
CA ILE A 139 -15.55 -12.16 14.94
C ILE A 139 -16.84 -12.94 15.09
N LYS A 140 -17.49 -13.32 13.99
CA LYS A 140 -18.74 -14.09 14.02
C LYS A 140 -18.59 -15.45 14.70
N SER A 141 -17.41 -16.07 14.66
CA SER A 141 -17.16 -17.35 15.35
C SER A 141 -16.99 -17.24 16.86
N ILE A 142 -16.79 -16.02 17.38
CA ILE A 142 -16.51 -15.76 18.80
C ILE A 142 -17.71 -15.08 19.49
N GLN A 143 -18.65 -14.53 18.72
CA GLN A 143 -19.93 -13.99 19.18
C GLN A 143 -20.99 -15.08 19.13
#